data_AF-A0A833YQQ6-F1
#
_entry.id   AF-A0A833YQQ6-F1
#
_cell.length_a   1.000
_cell.length_b   1.000
_cell.length_c   1.000
_cell.angle_alpha   90.00
_cell.angle_beta   90.00
_cell.angle_gamma   90.00
#
_symmetry.space_group_name_H-M   'P 1'
#
loop_
_entity.id
_entity.type
_entity.pdbx_description
1 polymer ?
#
loop_
_entity_poly.entity_id
_entity_poly.type
_entity_poly.pdbx_seq_one_letter_code
_entity_poly.pdbx_strand_id
1 'polypeptide(L)'
;MGLQRQGEIFIKTALELTENRRVLTLEPYLFIAISWSAVPEQPLDVTANGFPQGTTKKRMGSLQARSRISKVELFRSFQKLLSSISEDKWPDSLRVQKLETYQEYKEAAAAYQEAWSTLRKHAFGSWIRNPPDYHQFK
;
A
#
# COMPACT_ATOMS: atom_id res chain seq x y z
N MET A 1 11.34 -29.53 -12.09
CA MET A 1 11.85 -28.28 -11.51
C MET A 1 10.84 -27.18 -11.80
N GLY A 2 9.95 -26.90 -10.85
CA GLY A 2 8.92 -25.86 -11.01
C GLY A 2 9.46 -24.52 -10.54
N LEU A 3 9.53 -23.54 -11.44
CA LEU A 3 9.86 -22.16 -11.11
C LEU A 3 8.70 -21.53 -10.34
N GLN A 4 8.90 -21.39 -9.04
CA GLN A 4 8.05 -20.66 -8.13
C GLN A 4 8.13 -19.17 -8.47
N ARG A 5 7.12 -18.65 -9.20
CA ARG A 5 7.01 -17.22 -9.47
C ARG A 5 6.70 -16.49 -8.17
N GLN A 6 7.67 -15.71 -7.70
CA GLN A 6 7.55 -14.83 -6.55
C GLN A 6 6.41 -13.82 -6.77
N GLY A 7 5.69 -13.49 -5.70
CA GLY A 7 4.50 -12.64 -5.73
C GLY A 7 4.82 -11.24 -6.24
N GLU A 8 4.38 -10.97 -7.47
CA GLU A 8 4.29 -9.61 -8.02
C GLU A 8 2.89 -9.06 -7.71
N ILE A 9 2.84 -7.89 -7.08
CA ILE A 9 1.59 -7.13 -6.92
C ILE A 9 1.32 -6.44 -8.27
N PHE A 10 0.32 -6.92 -9.01
CA PHE A 10 -0.13 -6.26 -10.23
C PHE A 10 -1.23 -5.26 -9.89
N ILE A 11 -0.94 -3.96 -10.09
CA ILE A 11 -1.95 -2.91 -10.15
C ILE A 11 -2.23 -2.67 -11.64
N LYS A 12 -3.42 -3.06 -12.11
CA LYS A 12 -3.89 -2.73 -13.46
C LYS A 12 -4.97 -1.66 -13.37
N THR A 13 -4.74 -0.54 -14.04
CA THR A 13 -5.81 0.39 -14.39
C THR A 13 -6.59 -0.21 -15.55
N ALA A 14 -7.89 -0.49 -15.35
CA ALA A 14 -8.73 -1.01 -16.42
C ALA A 14 -9.07 0.12 -17.40
N LEU A 15 -8.45 0.11 -18.57
CA LEU A 15 -8.96 0.76 -19.78
C LEU A 15 -9.43 -0.36 -20.70
N GLU A 16 -10.71 -0.74 -20.59
CA GLU A 16 -11.31 -1.65 -21.58
C GLU A 16 -12.00 -0.84 -22.67
N LEU A 17 -11.55 -1.09 -23.90
CA LEU A 17 -12.04 -0.52 -25.15
C LEU A 17 -13.42 -1.12 -25.47
N THR A 18 -14.46 -0.30 -25.48
CA THR A 18 -15.70 -0.64 -26.20
C THR A 18 -15.62 -0.08 -27.61
N GLU A 19 -15.39 -0.96 -28.58
CA GLU A 19 -15.51 -0.65 -30.00
C GLU A 19 -17.00 -0.58 -30.37
N ASN A 20 -17.56 0.64 -30.40
CA ASN A 20 -18.70 0.93 -31.27
C ASN A 20 -18.73 2.42 -31.61
N ARG A 21 -18.71 2.73 -32.92
CA ARG A 21 -18.57 4.07 -33.47
C ARG A 21 -19.72 5.00 -33.04
N ARG A 22 -19.48 5.81 -32.01
CA ARG A 22 -19.90 7.22 -31.92
C ARG A 22 -18.84 7.93 -31.08
N VAL A 23 -18.28 9.01 -31.62
CA VAL A 23 -17.36 9.89 -30.87
C VAL A 23 -18.18 10.58 -29.79
N LEU A 24 -18.33 9.92 -28.65
CA LEU A 24 -18.58 10.55 -27.38
C LEU A 24 -17.19 10.80 -26.79
N THR A 25 -16.88 12.06 -26.50
CA THR A 25 -15.71 12.44 -25.72
C THR A 25 -15.74 11.67 -24.42
N LEU A 26 -14.97 10.59 -24.34
CA LEU A 26 -14.77 9.82 -23.11
C LEU A 26 -13.89 10.68 -22.20
N GLU A 27 -14.55 11.56 -21.47
CA GLU A 27 -13.96 12.15 -20.28
C GLU A 27 -13.51 11.01 -19.35
N PRO A 28 -12.26 11.00 -18.85
CA PRO A 28 -11.77 9.95 -17.96
C PRO A 28 -12.40 10.09 -16.56
N TYR A 29 -13.72 9.90 -16.44
CA TYR A 29 -14.48 10.12 -15.19
C TYR A 29 -14.53 8.92 -14.25
N LEU A 30 -13.86 7.81 -14.56
CA LEU A 30 -13.88 6.63 -13.69
C LEU A 30 -12.48 6.25 -13.24
N PHE A 31 -12.06 6.79 -12.09
CA PHE A 31 -10.82 6.42 -11.43
C PHE A 31 -11.02 5.10 -10.67
N ILE A 32 -11.12 4.00 -11.42
CA ILE A 32 -11.19 2.64 -10.86
C ILE A 32 -9.78 2.03 -10.83
N ALA A 33 -9.40 1.47 -9.69
CA ALA A 33 -8.20 0.66 -9.55
C ALA A 33 -8.57 -0.73 -9.04
N ILE A 34 -8.06 -1.76 -9.71
CA ILE A 34 -8.19 -3.16 -9.33
C ILE A 34 -6.83 -3.66 -8.90
N SER A 35 -6.75 -4.18 -7.67
CA SER A 35 -5.55 -4.78 -7.10
C SER A 35 -5.83 -6.24 -6.79
N TRP A 36 -4.93 -7.13 -7.20
CA TRP A 36 -5.02 -8.56 -6.91
C TRP A 36 -3.76 -9.05 -6.20
N SER A 37 -3.92 -9.98 -5.26
CA SER A 37 -2.83 -10.68 -4.60
C SER A 37 -3.15 -12.17 -4.43
N ALA A 38 -2.12 -13.00 -4.40
CA ALA A 38 -2.24 -14.44 -4.19
C ALA A 38 -2.45 -14.80 -2.70
N VAL A 39 -3.35 -14.08 -2.01
CA VAL A 39 -3.72 -14.31 -0.61
C VAL A 39 -5.13 -14.92 -0.59
N PRO A 40 -5.29 -16.20 -0.17
CA PRO A 40 -6.55 -16.94 -0.30
C PRO A 40 -7.76 -16.24 0.35
N GLU A 41 -7.56 -15.56 1.47
CA GLU A 41 -8.63 -14.95 2.24
C GLU A 41 -9.19 -13.70 1.58
N GLN A 42 -8.35 -12.93 0.86
CA GLN A 42 -8.69 -11.60 0.37
C GLN A 42 -7.93 -11.25 -0.93
N PRO A 43 -8.17 -11.98 -2.03
CA PRO A 43 -7.34 -11.90 -3.22
C PRO A 43 -7.59 -10.65 -4.08
N LEU A 44 -8.71 -9.94 -3.90
CA LEU A 44 -9.12 -8.82 -4.76
C LEU A 44 -9.48 -7.58 -3.91
N ASP A 45 -9.00 -6.41 -4.32
CA ASP A 45 -9.41 -5.10 -3.81
C ASP A 45 -9.76 -4.19 -5.01
N VAL A 46 -11.02 -3.77 -5.08
CA VAL A 46 -11.52 -2.88 -6.14
C VAL A 46 -11.87 -1.54 -5.52
N THR A 47 -11.26 -0.47 -6.01
CA THR A 47 -11.49 0.88 -5.51
C THR A 47 -11.96 1.82 -6.61
N ALA A 48 -12.81 2.78 -6.27
CA ALA A 48 -13.23 3.89 -7.10
C ALA A 48 -12.93 5.19 -6.34
N ASN A 49 -12.19 6.12 -6.96
CA ASN A 49 -11.75 7.37 -6.34
C ASN A 49 -11.03 7.18 -4.98
N GLY A 50 -10.26 6.09 -4.85
CA GLY A 50 -9.51 5.76 -3.64
C GLY A 50 -10.31 5.09 -2.51
N PHE A 51 -11.60 4.82 -2.72
CA PHE A 51 -12.45 4.09 -1.76
C PHE A 51 -12.87 2.73 -2.32
N PRO A 52 -13.06 1.68 -1.49
CA PRO A 52 -13.61 0.41 -1.94
C PRO A 52 -14.91 0.60 -2.73
N GLN A 53 -15.08 -0.16 -3.80
CA GLN A 53 -16.28 -0.12 -4.62
C GLN A 53 -17.53 -0.32 -3.75
N GLY A 54 -18.55 0.52 -3.96
CA GLY A 54 -19.77 0.51 -3.15
C GLY A 54 -19.69 1.32 -1.85
N THR A 55 -18.58 2.00 -1.57
CA THR A 55 -18.50 2.96 -0.46
C THR A 55 -19.47 4.12 -0.69
N THR A 56 -20.41 4.30 0.25
CA THR A 56 -21.36 5.42 0.22
C THR A 56 -20.80 6.63 0.97
N LYS A 57 -21.30 7.84 0.65
CA LYS A 57 -20.91 9.10 1.34
C LYS A 57 -21.02 8.99 2.87
N LYS A 58 -22.03 8.29 3.38
CA LYS A 58 -22.24 8.07 4.83
C LYS A 58 -21.18 7.18 5.48
N ARG A 59 -20.51 6.31 4.71
CA ARG A 59 -19.47 5.40 5.21
C ARG A 59 -18.07 5.92 4.96
N MET A 60 -17.89 7.01 4.22
CA MET A 60 -16.59 7.67 4.10
C MET A 60 -16.07 8.03 5.49
N GLY A 61 -14.81 7.68 5.78
CA GLY A 61 -14.20 7.85 7.11
C GLY A 61 -14.33 6.64 8.04
N SER A 62 -15.17 5.64 7.70
CA SER A 62 -15.24 4.38 8.44
C SER A 62 -14.06 3.45 8.12
N LEU A 63 -13.78 2.50 9.00
CA LEU A 63 -12.75 1.46 8.76
C LEU A 63 -13.08 0.62 7.51
N GLN A 64 -14.36 0.39 7.24
CA GLN A 64 -14.84 -0.38 6.11
C GLN A 64 -14.67 0.34 4.76
N ALA A 65 -14.45 1.66 4.77
CA ALA A 65 -14.21 2.47 3.58
C ALA A 65 -12.71 2.55 3.20
N ARG A 66 -11.85 1.73 3.82
CA ARG A 66 -10.42 1.71 3.52
C ARG A 66 -10.10 0.65 2.50
N SER A 67 -9.28 1.02 1.52
CA SER A 67 -8.63 0.05 0.65
C SER A 67 -7.74 -0.90 1.45
N ARG A 68 -7.72 -2.17 1.05
CA ARG A 68 -6.91 -3.22 1.67
C ARG A 68 -5.41 -2.96 1.50
N ILE A 69 -5.03 -2.28 0.42
CA ILE A 69 -3.64 -1.88 0.15
C ILE A 69 -3.30 -0.50 0.72
N SER A 70 -4.18 0.11 1.51
CA SER A 70 -3.89 1.39 2.15
C SER A 70 -2.75 1.23 3.19
N LYS A 71 -1.99 2.31 3.40
CA LYS A 71 -0.85 2.32 4.34
C LYS A 71 -1.24 1.79 5.75
N VAL A 72 -2.43 2.14 6.22
CA VAL A 72 -2.91 1.75 7.55
C VAL A 72 -3.23 0.25 7.62
N GLU A 73 -3.91 -0.31 6.62
CA GLU A 73 -4.25 -1.75 6.63
C GLU A 73 -3.02 -2.63 6.39
N LEU A 74 -2.06 -2.17 5.57
CA LEU A 74 -0.75 -2.83 5.43
C LEU A 74 0.04 -2.80 6.74
N PHE A 75 0.06 -1.66 7.44
CA PHE A 75 0.76 -1.55 8.72
C PHE A 75 0.14 -2.44 9.80
N ARG A 76 -1.19 -2.52 9.89
CA ARG A 76 -1.87 -3.45 10.79
C ARG A 76 -1.56 -4.90 10.48
N SER A 77 -1.50 -5.25 9.19
CA SER A 77 -1.13 -6.60 8.77
C SER A 77 0.31 -6.93 9.21
N PHE A 78 1.22 -5.96 9.09
CA PHE A 78 2.58 -6.08 9.60
C PHE A 78 2.63 -6.23 11.13
N GLN A 79 1.90 -5.40 11.89
CA GLN A 79 1.83 -5.52 13.35
C GLN A 79 1.27 -6.88 13.79
N LYS A 80 0.23 -7.37 13.09
CA LYS A 80 -0.34 -8.70 13.35
C LYS A 80 0.69 -9.81 13.10
N LEU A 81 1.43 -9.72 12.00
CA LEU A 81 2.54 -10.64 11.70
C LEU A 81 3.62 -10.57 12.77
N LEU A 82 3.99 -9.38 13.22
CA LEU A 82 5.01 -9.20 14.26
C LEU A 82 4.55 -9.85 15.58
N SER A 83 3.27 -9.67 15.94
CA SER A 83 2.69 -10.25 17.16
C SER A 83 2.56 -11.79 17.11
N SER A 84 2.57 -12.40 15.93
CA SER A 84 2.53 -13.86 15.79
C SER A 84 3.93 -14.51 15.80
N ILE A 85 4.99 -13.70 15.76
CA ILE A 85 6.37 -14.16 15.79
C ILE A 85 6.94 -13.88 17.19
N SER A 86 7.63 -14.87 17.76
CA SER A 86 8.31 -14.69 19.05
C SER A 86 9.41 -13.62 18.97
N GLU A 87 9.56 -12.81 20.02
CA GLU A 87 10.44 -11.63 20.05
C GLU A 87 11.91 -11.98 19.82
N ASP A 88 12.37 -13.17 20.20
CA ASP A 88 13.73 -13.67 19.92
C ASP A 88 14.05 -13.78 18.42
N LYS A 89 13.01 -13.85 17.57
CA LYS A 89 13.13 -13.93 16.11
C LYS A 89 12.96 -12.58 15.42
N TRP A 90 12.67 -11.51 16.18
CA TRP A 90 12.54 -10.18 15.60
C TRP A 90 13.92 -9.67 15.15
N PRO A 91 13.99 -8.88 14.07
CA PRO A 91 15.17 -8.10 13.76
C PRO A 91 15.59 -7.21 14.93
N ASP A 92 16.89 -7.03 15.13
CA ASP A 92 17.43 -6.22 16.23
C ASP A 92 16.83 -4.80 16.28
N SER A 93 16.63 -4.18 15.12
CA SER A 93 16.07 -2.84 15.02
C SER A 93 14.63 -2.71 15.54
N LEU A 94 13.88 -3.82 15.62
CA LEU A 94 12.55 -3.86 16.22
C LEU A 94 12.57 -4.20 17.72
N ARG A 95 13.71 -4.66 18.25
CA ARG A 95 13.88 -5.06 19.66
C ARG A 95 14.47 -3.96 20.54
N VAL A 96 15.37 -3.16 19.97
CA VAL A 96 16.19 -2.20 20.73
C VAL A 96 15.36 -1.08 21.36
N GLN A 97 14.22 -0.72 20.77
CA GLN A 97 13.36 0.34 21.26
C GLN A 97 11.88 0.04 21.04
N LYS A 98 11.02 0.61 21.89
CA LYS A 98 9.58 0.55 21.71
C LYS A 98 9.17 1.46 20.56
N LEU A 99 8.65 0.87 19.48
CA LEU A 99 8.13 1.57 18.30
C LEU A 99 6.60 1.64 18.38
N GLU A 100 6.01 2.81 18.16
CA GLU A 100 4.56 3.03 18.26
C GLU A 100 3.93 3.45 16.92
N THR A 101 4.63 4.27 16.13
CA THR A 101 4.09 4.89 14.92
C THR A 101 4.61 4.24 13.65
N TYR A 102 3.82 4.32 12.58
CA TYR A 102 4.21 3.84 11.25
C TYR A 102 5.57 4.38 10.79
N GLN A 103 5.89 5.64 11.12
CA GLN A 103 7.18 6.24 10.81
C GLN A 103 8.33 5.55 11.53
N GLU A 104 8.20 5.32 12.84
CA GLU A 104 9.24 4.65 13.65
C GLU A 104 9.52 3.24 13.14
N TYR A 105 8.49 2.47 12.80
CA TYR A 105 8.67 1.14 12.19
C TYR A 105 9.37 1.19 10.83
N LYS A 106 9.10 2.23 10.02
CA LYS A 106 9.81 2.43 8.75
C LYS A 106 11.27 2.81 8.94
N GLU A 107 11.57 3.62 9.95
CA GLU A 107 12.93 4.08 10.26
C GLU A 107 13.79 2.95 10.81
N ALA A 108 13.20 1.99 11.52
CA ALA A 108 13.87 0.78 11.99
C ALA A 108 14.47 -0.07 10.85
N ALA A 109 14.00 0.07 9.61
CA ALA A 109 14.60 -0.57 8.44
C ALA A 109 15.84 0.22 7.94
N ALA A 110 16.89 0.31 8.78
CA ALA A 110 18.07 1.16 8.56
C ALA A 110 18.71 0.97 7.17
N ALA A 111 18.98 -0.27 6.77
CA ALA A 111 19.57 -0.57 5.47
C ALA A 111 18.75 -0.04 4.28
N TYR A 112 17.42 -0.12 4.36
CA TYR A 112 16.53 0.45 3.35
C TYR A 112 16.58 1.98 3.36
N GLN A 113 16.56 2.61 4.54
CA GLN A 113 16.61 4.06 4.67
C GLN A 113 17.93 4.64 4.15
N GLU A 114 19.05 3.97 4.41
CA GLU A 114 20.37 4.34 3.90
C GLU A 114 20.41 4.25 2.38
N ALA A 115 20.02 3.11 1.81
CA ALA A 115 19.97 2.92 0.35
C ALA A 115 19.06 3.98 -0.31
N TRP A 116 17.89 4.24 0.26
CA TRP A 116 16.96 5.24 -0.23
C TRP A 116 17.48 6.69 -0.06
N SER A 117 18.24 6.97 1.00
CA SER A 117 18.89 8.26 1.21
C SER A 117 19.98 8.50 0.16
N THR A 118 20.83 7.51 -0.10
CA THR A 118 21.88 7.56 -1.13
C THR A 118 21.28 7.79 -2.50
N LEU A 119 20.30 6.96 -2.91
CA LEU A 119 19.64 7.10 -4.21
C LEU A 119 19.02 8.49 -4.40
N ARG A 120 18.36 9.03 -3.37
CA ARG A 120 17.77 10.37 -3.43
C ARG A 120 18.82 11.47 -3.59
N LYS A 121 19.91 11.41 -2.84
CA LYS A 121 20.99 12.42 -2.93
C LYS A 121 21.61 12.46 -4.33
N HIS A 122 21.76 11.31 -4.98
CA HIS A 122 22.42 11.22 -6.28
C HIS A 122 21.51 11.48 -7.48
N ALA A 123 20.26 10.99 -7.45
CA ALA A 123 19.39 10.99 -8.63
C ALA A 123 18.05 11.73 -8.44
N PHE A 124 17.61 11.94 -7.20
CA PHE A 124 16.26 12.45 -6.92
C PHE A 124 16.25 13.57 -5.87
N GLY A 125 17.14 14.56 -6.02
CA GLY A 125 17.25 15.68 -5.08
C GLY A 125 15.94 16.48 -4.91
N SER A 126 15.12 16.54 -5.96
CA SER A 126 13.82 17.23 -5.97
C SER A 126 12.62 16.30 -5.75
N TRP A 127 12.82 15.09 -5.22
CA TRP A 127 11.72 14.14 -4.99
C TRP A 127 10.70 14.69 -3.99
N ILE A 128 9.44 14.79 -4.43
CA ILE A 128 8.35 15.31 -3.60
C ILE A 128 8.10 14.37 -2.41
N ARG A 129 7.95 14.94 -1.21
CA ARG A 129 7.70 14.21 0.03
C ARG A 129 6.36 14.61 0.62
N ASN A 130 5.66 13.63 1.16
CA ASN A 130 4.52 13.91 2.01
C ASN A 130 5.02 14.57 3.32
N PRO A 131 4.21 15.44 3.93
CA PRO A 131 4.48 15.96 5.27
C PRO A 131 4.66 14.82 6.29
N PRO A 132 5.51 15.00 7.32
CA PRO A 132 5.75 13.96 8.33
C PRO A 132 4.49 13.42 9.01
N ASP A 133 3.48 14.26 9.19
CA ASP A 133 2.22 13.92 9.88
C ASP A 133 1.45 12.78 9.20
N TYR A 134 1.63 12.58 7.89
CA TYR A 134 1.03 11.48 7.14
C TYR A 134 1.55 10.09 7.57
N HIS A 135 2.58 10.05 8.42
CA HIS A 135 3.24 8.84 8.89
C HIS A 135 3.20 8.67 10.42
N GLN A 136 2.52 9.56 11.15
CA GLN A 136 2.47 9.55 12.62
C GLN A 136 1.32 8.70 13.22
N PHE A 137 0.69 7.83 12.41
CA PHE A 137 -0.40 6.96 12.88
C PHE A 137 0.14 5.66 13.50
N LYS A 138 -0.67 5.04 14.37
CA LYS A 138 -0.38 3.76 15.04
C LYS A 138 -1.13 2.59 14.40
#